data_AF-A0A524IHH5-F1
#
_entry.id   AF-A0A524IHH5-F1
#
_cell.length_a   1.000
_cell.length_b   1.000
_cell.length_c   1.000
_cell.angle_alpha   90.00
_cell.angle_beta   90.00
_cell.angle_gamma   90.00
#
_symmetry.space_group_name_H-M   'P 1'
#
loop_
_entity.id
_entity.type
_entity.pdbx_description
1 polymer ?
#
loop_
_entity_poly.entity_id
_entity_poly.type
_entity_poly.pdbx_seq_one_letter_code
_entity_poly.pdbx_strand_id
1 'polypeptide(L)'
;MNSRAKCLLLSFLAVVLLPGAVTAQEADHSAMIENALSAAPAAIAAGAAVVDSEGNVIREGSNGYTCMADNPALPDNSPMCLDEGWLAWVH
;
A
#
# COMPACT_ATOMS: atom_id res chain seq x y z
N MET A 1 26.24 29.07 51.40
CA MET A 1 24.77 29.16 51.51
C MET A 1 24.17 28.49 50.28
N ASN A 2 23.59 27.29 50.30
CA ASN A 2 22.67 26.61 51.25
C ASN A 2 21.18 26.88 50.96
N SER A 3 20.55 26.00 50.17
CA SER A 3 19.10 25.66 50.15
C SER A 3 18.11 26.79 49.79
N ARG A 4 16.86 26.57 49.34
CA ARG A 4 15.85 25.47 49.42
C ARG A 4 15.01 25.54 48.11
N ALA A 5 14.24 24.57 47.59
CA ALA A 5 13.90 23.16 47.87
C ALA A 5 13.62 22.49 46.47
N LYS A 6 13.77 21.19 46.22
CA LYS A 6 13.02 20.00 46.70
C LYS A 6 11.50 19.98 46.43
N CYS A 7 11.14 19.89 45.15
CA CYS A 7 10.30 18.78 44.62
C CYS A 7 11.21 18.08 43.59
N LEU A 8 11.79 16.88 43.78
CA LEU A 8 11.28 15.65 44.39
C LEU A 8 10.07 15.10 43.63
N LEU A 9 10.16 13.83 43.25
CA LEU A 9 9.24 13.04 42.43
C LEU A 9 9.33 13.35 40.93
N LEU A 10 9.46 12.41 40.00
CA LEU A 10 9.87 11.00 39.95
C LEU A 10 9.67 10.61 38.47
N SER A 11 10.59 9.81 37.91
CA SER A 11 10.36 8.88 36.78
C SER A 11 9.22 9.15 35.76
N PHE A 12 9.60 9.35 34.49
CA PHE A 12 8.91 8.67 33.38
C PHE A 12 9.94 7.99 32.47
N LEU A 13 10.32 6.77 32.87
CA LEU A 13 10.97 5.81 31.98
C LEU A 13 9.87 5.17 31.12
N ALA A 14 9.75 5.57 29.87
CA ALA A 14 9.00 4.84 28.85
C ALA A 14 9.44 5.27 27.44
N VAL A 15 10.62 4.82 26.99
CA VAL A 15 10.81 4.62 25.54
C VAL A 15 9.94 3.42 25.19
N VAL A 16 8.70 3.71 24.78
CA VAL A 16 7.78 2.68 24.31
C VAL A 16 8.31 2.20 22.96
N LEU A 17 8.96 1.03 22.94
CA LEU A 17 9.03 0.24 21.72
C LEU A 17 7.58 -0.16 21.38
N LEU A 18 6.95 0.62 20.52
CA LEU A 18 5.75 0.19 19.84
C LEU A 18 6.18 -0.90 18.85
N PRO A 19 5.78 -2.18 19.02
CA PRO A 19 5.76 -3.08 17.88
C PRO A 19 4.79 -2.45 16.89
N GLY A 20 5.29 -2.05 15.72
CA GLY A 20 4.46 -1.46 14.68
C GLY A 20 3.33 -2.42 14.36
N ALA A 21 2.10 -2.01 14.63
CA ALA A 21 0.93 -2.74 14.19
C ALA A 21 0.89 -2.62 12.67
N VAL A 22 1.37 -3.65 11.96
CA VAL A 22 1.08 -3.83 10.53
C VAL A 22 -0.43 -3.92 10.44
N THR A 23 -1.06 -2.83 10.02
CA THR A 23 -2.51 -2.71 10.00
C THR A 23 -3.09 -3.64 8.94
N ALA A 24 -4.29 -4.18 9.16
CA ALA A 24 -4.92 -5.14 8.24
C ALA A 24 -4.99 -4.62 6.77
N GLN A 25 -5.05 -3.29 6.60
CA GLN A 25 -4.95 -2.57 5.33
C GLN A 25 -3.77 -3.05 4.45
N GLU A 26 -2.60 -3.28 5.05
CA GLU A 26 -1.37 -3.56 4.29
C GLU A 26 -1.26 -5.04 3.88
N ALA A 27 -1.90 -5.94 4.65
CA ALA A 27 -2.06 -7.33 4.26
C ALA A 27 -3.05 -7.50 3.09
N ASP A 28 -4.08 -6.67 3.05
CA ASP A 28 -5.08 -6.63 1.97
C ASP A 28 -4.46 -6.16 0.64
N HIS A 29 -3.73 -5.04 0.68
CA HIS A 29 -3.03 -4.50 -0.49
C HIS A 29 -2.05 -5.50 -1.12
N SER A 30 -1.38 -6.37 -0.34
CA SER A 30 -0.48 -7.39 -0.89
C SER A 30 -1.21 -8.38 -1.81
N ALA A 31 -2.41 -8.82 -1.43
CA ALA A 31 -3.21 -9.75 -2.23
C ALA A 31 -3.75 -9.06 -3.50
N MET A 32 -4.17 -7.79 -3.38
CA MET A 32 -4.60 -6.97 -4.52
C MET A 32 -3.46 -6.73 -5.51
N ILE A 33 -2.24 -6.48 -5.01
CA ILE A 33 -1.04 -6.35 -5.85
C ILE A 33 -0.73 -7.66 -6.58
N GLU A 34 -0.68 -8.80 -5.89
CA GLU A 34 -0.45 -10.10 -6.54
C GLU A 34 -1.50 -10.41 -7.62
N ASN A 35 -2.77 -10.11 -7.34
CA ASN A 35 -3.88 -10.24 -8.26
C ASN A 35 -3.70 -9.35 -9.52
N ALA A 36 -3.49 -8.05 -9.34
CA ALA A 36 -3.32 -7.10 -10.45
C ALA A 36 -2.14 -7.48 -11.36
N LEU A 37 -1.02 -7.90 -10.77
CA LEU A 37 0.19 -8.27 -11.52
C LEU A 37 0.05 -9.56 -12.32
N SER A 38 -0.89 -10.44 -11.96
CA SER A 38 -1.17 -11.66 -12.72
C SER A 38 -1.67 -11.38 -14.15
N ALA A 39 -2.19 -10.17 -14.40
CA ALA A 39 -2.65 -9.73 -15.71
C ALA A 39 -1.51 -9.36 -16.70
N ALA A 40 -0.24 -9.37 -16.28
CA ALA A 40 0.89 -8.97 -17.11
C ALA A 40 2.06 -9.97 -17.10
N PRO A 41 2.82 -10.10 -18.21
CA PRO A 41 4.11 -10.79 -18.20
C PRO A 41 5.07 -10.17 -17.17
N ALA A 42 5.87 -10.99 -16.49
CA ALA A 42 6.72 -10.58 -15.37
C ALA A 42 7.61 -9.34 -15.66
N ALA A 43 8.09 -9.18 -16.90
CA ALA A 43 8.90 -8.03 -17.30
C ALA A 43 8.13 -6.69 -17.31
N ILE A 44 6.83 -6.72 -17.57
CA ILE A 44 5.93 -5.56 -17.47
C ILE A 44 5.49 -5.38 -16.01
N ALA A 45 5.04 -6.45 -15.36
CA ALA A 45 4.58 -6.45 -13.98
C ALA A 45 5.64 -5.93 -12.98
N ALA A 46 6.94 -6.16 -13.25
CA ALA A 46 8.03 -5.70 -12.39
C ALA A 46 8.16 -4.18 -12.26
N GLY A 47 7.71 -3.40 -13.26
CA GLY A 47 7.81 -1.94 -13.28
C GLY A 47 6.46 -1.20 -13.31
N ALA A 48 5.35 -1.92 -13.43
CA ALA A 48 4.02 -1.32 -13.55
C ALA A 48 3.55 -0.65 -12.25
N ALA A 49 2.80 0.44 -12.37
CA ALA A 49 1.99 0.93 -11.27
C ALA A 49 0.89 -0.10 -10.94
N VAL A 50 0.39 -0.10 -9.72
CA VAL A 50 -0.77 -0.89 -9.33
C VAL A 50 -1.82 0.00 -8.67
N VAL A 51 -3.05 -0.12 -9.15
CA VAL A 51 -4.24 0.48 -8.55
C VAL A 51 -5.20 -0.60 -8.04
N ASP A 52 -5.97 -0.27 -7.02
CA ASP A 52 -7.14 -1.08 -6.64
C ASP A 52 -8.31 -0.89 -7.62
N SER A 53 -9.43 -1.57 -7.37
CA SER A 53 -10.65 -1.48 -8.19
C SER A 53 -11.39 -0.14 -8.05
N GLU A 54 -10.99 0.74 -7.14
CA GLU A 54 -11.49 2.12 -7.01
C GLU A 54 -10.58 3.14 -7.72
N GLY A 55 -9.40 2.71 -8.19
CA GLY A 55 -8.39 3.53 -8.84
C GLY A 55 -7.37 4.16 -7.89
N ASN A 56 -7.36 3.79 -6.60
CA ASN A 56 -6.34 4.27 -5.66
C ASN A 56 -4.99 3.58 -5.96
N VAL A 57 -3.91 4.35 -6.03
CA VAL A 57 -2.55 3.79 -6.22
C VAL A 57 -2.11 3.05 -4.96
N ILE A 58 -2.00 1.73 -5.05
CA ILE A 58 -1.48 0.86 -3.99
C ILE A 58 -0.02 0.44 -4.22
N ARG A 59 0.53 0.69 -5.43
CA ARG A 59 1.97 0.60 -5.73
C ARG A 59 2.38 1.56 -6.83
N GLU A 60 3.43 2.34 -6.61
CA GLU A 60 4.00 3.22 -7.64
C GLU A 60 4.64 2.45 -8.81
N GLY A 61 4.64 3.06 -9.99
CA GLY A 61 5.18 2.51 -11.23
C GLY A 61 6.32 3.32 -11.84
N SER A 62 6.97 2.77 -12.86
CA SER A 62 8.11 3.41 -13.55
C SER A 62 8.25 3.06 -15.05
N ASN A 63 7.37 2.22 -15.61
CA ASN A 63 7.50 1.73 -17.00
C ASN A 63 6.32 2.07 -17.94
N GLY A 64 5.38 2.95 -17.54
CA GLY A 64 4.25 3.37 -18.37
C GLY A 64 3.09 2.37 -18.46
N TYR A 65 3.06 1.35 -17.60
CA TYR A 65 1.93 0.45 -17.43
C TYR A 65 1.29 0.62 -16.05
N THR A 66 -0.03 0.47 -16.00
CA THR A 66 -0.81 0.38 -14.76
C THR A 66 -1.60 -0.94 -14.77
N CYS A 67 -1.41 -1.75 -13.73
CA CYS A 67 -2.22 -2.93 -13.48
C CYS A 67 -3.30 -2.60 -12.45
N MET A 68 -4.54 -3.02 -12.70
CA MET A 68 -5.68 -2.83 -11.82
C MET A 68 -6.07 -4.17 -11.19
N ALA A 69 -6.25 -4.17 -9.88
CA ALA A 69 -6.76 -5.33 -9.14
C ALA A 69 -8.22 -5.64 -9.54
N ASP A 70 -8.60 -6.89 -9.38
CA ASP A 70 -9.97 -7.36 -9.59
C ASP A 70 -10.98 -6.62 -8.70
N ASN A 71 -12.22 -6.50 -9.18
CA ASN A 71 -13.32 -5.92 -8.43
C ASN A 71 -14.16 -7.03 -7.76
N PRO A 72 -14.07 -7.23 -6.43
CA PRO A 72 -14.77 -8.32 -5.74
C PRO A 72 -16.30 -8.19 -5.72
N ALA A 73 -16.87 -7.09 -6.23
CA ALA A 73 -18.30 -6.96 -6.47
C ALA A 73 -18.75 -7.67 -7.78
N LEU A 74 -17.82 -8.08 -8.63
CA LEU A 74 -18.06 -8.86 -9.84
C LEU A 74 -17.85 -10.37 -9.56
N PRO A 75 -18.56 -11.26 -10.27
CA PRO A 75 -18.45 -12.71 -10.05
C PRO A 75 -17.18 -13.34 -10.66
N ASP A 76 -16.56 -12.69 -11.64
CA ASP A 76 -15.47 -13.23 -12.45
C ASP A 76 -14.16 -12.46 -12.18
N ASN A 77 -13.14 -13.15 -11.67
CA ASN A 77 -11.82 -12.57 -11.40
C ASN A 77 -11.15 -12.06 -12.69
N SER A 78 -11.11 -10.74 -12.86
CA SER A 78 -10.79 -10.06 -14.12
C SER A 78 -9.77 -8.91 -13.95
N PRO A 79 -8.58 -9.14 -13.36
CA PRO A 79 -7.54 -8.12 -13.30
C PRO A 79 -7.08 -7.75 -14.71
N MET A 80 -6.70 -6.49 -14.90
CA MET A 80 -6.21 -5.98 -16.19
C MET A 80 -4.90 -5.21 -16.01
N CYS A 81 -4.04 -5.22 -17.02
CA CYS A 81 -2.88 -4.34 -17.05
C CYS A 81 -2.74 -3.67 -18.41
N LEU A 82 -2.61 -2.35 -18.40
CA LEU A 82 -2.79 -1.48 -19.56
C LEU A 82 -1.65 -0.46 -19.61
N ASP A 83 -1.17 -0.15 -20.81
CA ASP A 83 -0.31 1.00 -21.03
C ASP A 83 -1.10 2.32 -21.04
N GLU A 84 -0.39 3.45 -20.94
CA GLU A 84 -0.92 4.81 -21.03
C GLU A 84 -1.88 5.03 -22.22
N GLY A 85 -1.63 4.37 -23.36
CA GLY A 85 -2.44 4.49 -24.57
C GLY A 85 -3.82 3.82 -24.43
N TRP A 86 -3.90 2.66 -23.77
CA TRP A 86 -5.16 1.98 -23.50
C TRP A 86 -5.92 2.53 -22.28
N LEU A 87 -5.21 3.00 -21.26
CA LEU A 87 -5.81 3.64 -20.08
C LEU A 87 -6.70 4.83 -20.45
N ALA A 88 -6.35 5.57 -21.51
CA ALA A 88 -7.14 6.68 -22.05
C ALA A 88 -8.55 6.29 -22.56
N TRP A 89 -8.85 4.99 -22.70
CA TRP A 89 -10.13 4.46 -23.19
C TRP A 89 -10.89 3.64 -22.14
N VAL A 90 -10.37 3.54 -20.91
CA VAL A 90 -11.08 2.94 -19.77
C VAL A 90 -12.00 4.00 -19.17
N HIS A 91 -13.30 3.89 -19.48
CA HIS A 91 -14.37 4.78 -18.99
C HIS A 91 -15.70 4.02 -18.84
#